data_AF-A0A9P0TYC7-F1
#
_entry.id   AF-A0A9P0TYC7-F1
#
_cell.length_a   1.000
_cell.length_b   1.000
_cell.length_c   1.000
_cell.angle_alpha   90.00
_cell.angle_beta   90.00
_cell.angle_gamma   90.00
#
_symmetry.space_group_name_H-M   'P 1'
#
loop_
_entity.id
_entity.type
_entity.pdbx_description
1 polymer ?
#
loop_
_entity_poly.entity_id
_entity_poly.type
_entity_poly.pdbx_seq_one_letter_code
_entity_poly.pdbx_strand_id
1 'polypeptide(L)'
;MKRKACLIEALESDFNSVKTSFEKQVIKKYKDSEKMYRNTIWYKSLLDAEKTSLKEDKIRKIHYKFEDDREMVEEYNIDTHVLLRRSWKVKGKLGCEGKWDVEIGDPIPDGIQSIESTEIMESKDQPIVMRRNTRVNLEWRIRNLPYPIETYCIKGNNEEKCIILSTTNKKYYKKLKIPELTRLGLSIEQANIQSSHKYNTLIIMYKKPQQLLDMEKDWYQELDKVKPVKDIPNECKTQ
;
A
#
# COMPACT_ATOMS: atom_id res chain seq x y z
N MET A 1 40.79 14.55 -56.35
CA MET A 1 40.00 13.33 -56.05
C MET A 1 38.86 13.69 -55.10
N LYS A 2 37.64 13.95 -55.60
CA LYS A 2 36.46 14.14 -54.76
C LYS A 2 35.74 12.80 -54.66
N ARG A 3 35.76 12.18 -53.47
CA ARG A 3 35.00 10.96 -53.19
C ARG A 3 33.52 11.27 -53.28
N LYS A 4 32.80 10.62 -54.21
CA LYS A 4 31.34 10.62 -54.24
C LYS A 4 30.86 9.83 -53.03
N ALA A 5 30.19 10.48 -52.09
CA ALA A 5 29.47 9.80 -51.01
C ALA A 5 28.35 8.95 -51.65
N CYS A 6 28.26 7.69 -51.22
CA CYS A 6 27.34 6.71 -51.79
C CYS A 6 25.92 6.99 -51.27
N LEU A 7 24.94 7.10 -52.16
CA LEU A 7 23.52 7.35 -51.84
C LEU A 7 22.90 6.34 -50.84
N ILE A 8 23.54 5.19 -50.66
CA ILE A 8 23.10 4.11 -49.77
C ILE A 8 23.33 4.48 -48.29
N GLU A 9 24.44 5.14 -47.95
CA GLU A 9 24.75 5.52 -46.56
C GLU A 9 23.76 6.56 -45.99
N ALA A 10 23.25 7.45 -46.85
CA ALA A 10 22.26 8.47 -46.44
C ALA A 10 20.87 7.86 -46.17
N LEU A 11 20.48 6.83 -46.91
CA LEU A 11 19.20 6.14 -46.72
C LEU A 11 19.19 5.28 -45.45
N GLU A 12 20.30 4.64 -45.12
CA GLU A 12 20.43 3.86 -43.88
C GLU A 12 20.43 4.73 -42.62
N SER A 13 21.05 5.92 -42.67
CA SER A 13 21.01 6.87 -41.55
C SER A 13 19.59 7.40 -41.28
N ASP A 14 18.83 7.69 -42.33
CA ASP A 14 17.47 8.19 -42.22
C ASP A 14 16.51 7.12 -41.70
N PHE A 15 16.66 5.86 -42.14
CA PHE A 15 15.84 4.75 -41.64
C PHE A 15 16.10 4.44 -40.16
N ASN A 16 17.36 4.49 -39.73
CA ASN A 16 17.73 4.29 -38.32
C ASN A 16 17.24 5.44 -37.40
N SER A 17 17.23 6.68 -37.91
CA SER A 17 16.68 7.85 -37.21
C SER A 17 15.15 7.75 -37.04
N VAL A 18 14.43 7.35 -38.09
CA VAL A 18 12.98 7.14 -38.04
C VAL A 18 12.62 6.03 -37.05
N LYS A 19 13.34 4.90 -37.07
CA LYS A 19 13.14 3.77 -36.15
C LYS A 19 13.36 4.15 -34.69
N THR A 20 14.42 4.90 -34.39
CA THR A 20 14.67 5.38 -33.02
C THR A 20 13.65 6.41 -32.56
N SER A 21 13.11 7.25 -33.45
CA SER A 21 12.03 8.19 -33.10
C SER A 21 10.72 7.47 -32.76
N PHE A 22 10.39 6.42 -33.51
CA PHE A 22 9.19 5.61 -33.30
C PHE A 22 9.30 4.79 -32.01
N GLU A 23 10.44 4.14 -31.76
CA GLU A 23 10.72 3.46 -30.49
C GLU A 23 10.61 4.43 -29.30
N LYS A 24 11.18 5.63 -29.40
CA LYS A 24 11.05 6.66 -28.35
C LYS A 24 9.60 7.11 -28.15
N GLN A 25 8.81 7.26 -29.21
CA GLN A 25 7.39 7.61 -29.11
C GLN A 25 6.57 6.49 -28.47
N VAL A 26 6.83 5.23 -28.83
CA VAL A 26 6.17 4.06 -28.24
C VAL A 26 6.53 3.93 -26.76
N ILE A 27 7.82 4.07 -26.40
CA ILE A 27 8.30 4.05 -25.02
C ILE A 27 7.70 5.21 -24.22
N LYS A 28 7.61 6.42 -24.81
CA LYS A 28 6.99 7.58 -24.17
C LYS A 28 5.50 7.35 -23.92
N LYS A 29 4.77 6.85 -24.91
CA LYS A 29 3.34 6.53 -24.79
C LYS A 29 3.09 5.45 -23.74
N TYR A 30 3.99 4.46 -23.65
CA TYR A 30 3.94 3.42 -22.61
C TYR A 30 4.19 4.01 -21.21
N LYS A 31 5.21 4.88 -21.06
CA LYS A 31 5.50 5.60 -19.80
C LYS A 31 4.36 6.55 -19.39
N ASP A 32 3.71 7.22 -20.34
CA ASP A 32 2.58 8.10 -20.06
C ASP A 32 1.34 7.27 -19.63
N SER A 33 1.16 6.05 -20.16
CA SER A 33 0.13 5.11 -19.71
C SER A 33 0.42 4.51 -18.32
N GLU A 34 1.70 4.34 -17.95
CA GLU A 34 2.09 3.87 -16.62
C GLU A 34 1.70 4.87 -15.52
N LYS A 35 1.70 6.18 -15.81
CA LYS A 35 1.41 7.23 -14.82
C LYS A 35 -0.07 7.61 -14.67
N MET A 36 -0.99 6.81 -15.21
CA MET A 36 -2.44 7.06 -15.04
C MET A 36 -2.87 7.12 -13.58
N TYR A 37 -2.15 6.46 -12.67
CA TYR A 37 -2.42 6.52 -11.23
C TYR A 37 -2.37 7.95 -10.66
N ARG A 38 -1.61 8.88 -11.26
CA ARG A 38 -1.56 10.29 -10.84
C ARG A 38 -2.90 11.01 -10.99
N ASN A 39 -3.77 10.51 -11.87
CA ASN A 39 -5.09 11.07 -12.10
C ASN A 39 -6.15 10.53 -11.14
N THR A 40 -5.83 9.50 -10.35
CA THR A 40 -6.77 8.92 -9.38
C THR A 40 -7.13 9.93 -8.29
N ILE A 41 -8.38 9.85 -7.81
CA ILE A 41 -8.85 10.68 -6.69
C ILE A 41 -7.93 10.51 -5.48
N TRP A 42 -7.49 9.27 -5.23
CA TRP A 42 -6.56 8.94 -4.16
C TRP A 42 -5.24 9.70 -4.29
N TYR A 43 -4.54 9.58 -5.42
CA TYR A 43 -3.24 10.22 -5.60
C TYR A 43 -3.32 11.74 -5.49
N LYS A 44 -4.36 12.35 -6.07
CA LYS A 44 -4.63 13.79 -5.95
C LYS A 44 -4.89 14.20 -4.50
N SER A 45 -5.76 13.47 -3.79
CA SER A 45 -6.02 13.77 -2.37
C SER A 45 -4.77 13.71 -1.51
N LEU A 46 -3.85 12.79 -1.81
CA LEU A 46 -2.57 12.75 -1.12
C LEU A 46 -1.69 13.94 -1.52
N LEU A 47 -1.62 14.33 -2.80
CA LEU A 47 -0.86 15.49 -3.24
C LEU A 47 -1.34 16.79 -2.59
N ASP A 48 -2.66 17.00 -2.55
CA ASP A 48 -3.30 18.23 -2.09
C ASP A 48 -3.27 18.36 -0.55
N ALA A 49 -3.21 17.23 0.17
CA ALA A 49 -3.13 17.23 1.63
C ALA A 49 -1.90 17.97 2.17
N GLU A 50 -2.06 18.65 3.31
CA GLU A 50 -0.94 19.16 4.08
C GLU A 50 -0.16 17.98 4.67
N LYS A 51 1.18 18.01 4.56
CA LYS A 51 2.06 16.92 4.97
C LYS A 51 3.10 17.42 5.95
N THR A 52 3.24 16.72 7.06
CA THR A 52 4.40 16.87 7.94
C THR A 52 5.16 15.56 8.00
N SER A 53 6.49 15.65 8.05
CA SER A 53 7.37 14.48 8.13
C SER A 53 8.14 14.49 9.43
N LEU A 54 8.16 13.34 10.10
CA LEU A 54 9.03 13.06 11.24
C LEU A 54 9.90 11.86 10.89
N LYS A 55 11.19 11.90 11.24
CA LYS A 55 12.11 10.80 11.05
C LYS A 55 12.61 10.33 12.41
N GLU A 56 12.31 9.09 12.74
CA GLU A 56 12.67 8.45 14.01
C GLU A 56 13.39 7.15 13.69
N ASP A 57 14.67 7.07 14.02
CA ASP A 57 15.56 5.95 13.68
C ASP A 57 15.50 5.53 12.19
N LYS A 58 14.88 4.38 11.92
CA LYS A 58 14.71 3.75 10.60
C LYS A 58 13.30 3.90 10.03
N ILE A 59 12.46 4.68 10.70
CA ILE A 59 11.06 4.89 10.33
C ILE A 59 10.87 6.35 9.95
N ARG A 60 10.26 6.58 8.79
CA ARG A 60 9.77 7.88 8.38
C ARG A 60 8.26 7.91 8.56
N LYS A 61 7.78 8.78 9.44
CA LYS A 61 6.37 9.01 9.69
C LYS A 61 5.92 10.23 8.86
N ILE A 62 4.83 10.08 8.12
CA ILE A 62 4.18 11.16 7.39
C ILE A 62 2.79 11.31 7.97
N HIS A 63 2.50 12.49 8.51
CA HIS A 63 1.15 12.87 8.90
C HIS A 63 0.53 13.70 7.79
N TYR A 64 -0.69 13.34 7.43
CA TYR A 64 -1.51 13.98 6.41
C TYR A 64 -2.71 14.63 7.09
N LYS A 65 -2.95 15.90 6.75
CA LYS A 65 -4.20 16.60 7.05
C LYS A 65 -4.89 16.94 5.73
N PHE A 66 -6.06 16.34 5.53
CA PHE A 66 -6.87 16.53 4.32
C PHE A 66 -7.79 17.74 4.50
N GLU A 67 -8.29 18.29 3.38
CA GLU A 67 -9.23 19.43 3.37
C GLU A 67 -10.55 19.16 4.09
N ASP A 68 -10.94 17.90 4.25
CA ASP A 68 -12.18 17.47 4.91
C ASP A 68 -12.00 17.16 6.42
N ASP A 69 -10.92 17.67 7.01
CA ASP A 69 -10.49 17.46 8.40
C ASP A 69 -10.21 16.00 8.76
N ARG A 70 -10.04 15.11 7.77
CA ARG A 70 -9.51 13.77 8.05
C ARG A 70 -8.01 13.86 8.27
N GLU A 71 -7.52 12.99 9.15
CA GLU A 71 -6.09 12.81 9.38
C GLU A 71 -5.70 11.36 9.08
N MET A 72 -4.52 11.20 8.49
CA MET A 72 -3.91 9.89 8.23
C MET A 72 -2.44 9.94 8.60
N VAL A 73 -1.92 8.84 9.14
CA VAL A 73 -0.49 8.66 9.38
C VAL A 73 0.00 7.45 8.60
N GLU A 74 1.11 7.63 7.89
CA GLU A 74 1.84 6.55 7.23
C GLU A 74 3.23 6.42 7.81
N GLU A 75 3.65 5.18 8.06
CA GLU A 75 5.00 4.85 8.53
C GLU A 75 5.73 4.06 7.44
N TYR A 76 6.87 4.57 7.01
CA TYR A 76 7.72 3.94 5.99
C TYR A 76 9.03 3.49 6.59
N ASN A 77 9.50 2.32 6.17
CA ASN A 77 10.87 1.92 6.41
C ASN A 77 11.83 2.68 5.49
N ILE A 78 12.86 3.31 6.05
CA ILE A 78 13.79 4.17 5.29
C ILE A 78 14.73 3.35 4.38
N ASP A 79 15.10 2.14 4.79
CA ASP A 79 16.04 1.30 4.03
C ASP A 79 15.35 0.61 2.82
N THR A 80 14.07 0.25 2.99
CA THR A 80 13.33 -0.57 2.01
C THR A 80 12.24 0.20 1.25
N HIS A 81 11.88 1.40 1.74
CA HIS A 81 10.79 2.27 1.24
C HIS A 81 9.40 1.62 1.32
N VAL A 82 9.27 0.52 2.07
CA VAL A 82 7.99 -0.17 2.24
C VAL A 82 7.13 0.55 3.26
N LEU A 83 5.85 0.75 2.93
CA LEU A 83 4.82 1.20 3.85
C LEU A 83 4.55 0.12 4.91
N LEU A 84 4.94 0.39 6.14
CA LEU A 84 4.79 -0.51 7.28
C LEU A 84 3.41 -0.39 7.92
N ARG A 85 2.94 0.86 8.09
CA ARG A 85 1.66 1.17 8.72
C ARG A 85 0.94 2.30 8.00
N ARG A 86 -0.38 2.19 7.90
CA ARG A 86 -1.28 3.29 7.53
C ARG A 86 -2.45 3.29 8.50
N SER A 87 -2.70 4.43 9.14
CA SER A 87 -3.76 4.60 10.12
C SER A 87 -4.55 5.87 9.86
N TRP A 88 -5.86 5.81 10.08
CA TRP A 88 -6.79 6.92 9.89
C TRP A 88 -7.36 7.38 11.23
N LYS A 89 -7.45 8.68 11.44
CA LYS A 89 -8.13 9.25 12.61
C LYS A 89 -9.63 9.24 12.35
N VAL A 90 -10.37 8.42 13.09
CA VAL A 90 -11.83 8.33 12.99
C VAL A 90 -12.45 9.38 13.89
N LYS A 91 -13.32 10.24 13.38
CA LYS A 91 -14.03 11.22 14.23
C LYS A 91 -14.83 10.50 15.31
N GLY A 92 -14.65 10.89 16.58
CA GLY A 92 -15.38 10.32 17.71
C GLY A 92 -16.87 10.64 17.64
N LYS A 93 -17.70 9.78 18.26
CA LYS A 93 -19.12 10.09 18.45
C LYS A 93 -19.24 11.18 19.53
N LEU A 94 -20.12 12.17 19.33
CA LEU A 94 -20.49 13.18 20.33
C LEU A 94 -19.30 13.99 20.91
N GLY A 95 -18.31 14.36 20.09
CA GLY A 95 -17.23 15.26 20.51
C GLY A 95 -16.09 14.60 21.30
N CYS A 96 -16.11 13.27 21.48
CA CYS A 96 -14.97 12.54 22.00
C CYS A 96 -13.78 12.54 21.01
N GLU A 97 -12.56 12.41 21.53
CA GLU A 97 -11.38 12.25 20.69
C GLU A 97 -11.48 10.99 19.82
N GLY A 98 -11.06 11.16 18.57
CA GLY A 98 -11.14 10.12 17.57
C GLY A 98 -10.16 8.98 17.79
N LYS A 99 -10.62 7.73 17.63
CA LYS A 99 -9.74 6.55 17.65
C LYS A 99 -8.99 6.41 16.32
N TRP A 100 -7.78 5.89 16.38
CA TRP A 100 -7.01 5.55 15.18
C TRP A 100 -7.43 4.17 14.66
N ASP A 101 -7.92 4.11 13.43
CA ASP A 101 -8.22 2.86 12.73
C ASP A 101 -7.04 2.46 11.85
N VAL A 102 -6.53 1.25 12.01
CA VAL A 102 -5.33 0.77 11.32
C VAL A 102 -5.73 0.02 10.05
N GLU A 103 -5.44 0.61 8.89
CA GLU A 103 -5.68 0.00 7.59
C GLU A 103 -4.60 -1.04 7.24
N ILE A 104 -3.34 -0.69 7.50
CA ILE A 104 -2.16 -1.50 7.20
C ILE A 104 -1.25 -1.51 8.43
N GLY A 105 -0.62 -2.65 8.70
CA GLY A 105 0.32 -2.82 9.81
C GLY A 105 -0.32 -3.53 11.00
N ASP A 106 0.48 -3.70 12.05
CA ASP A 106 0.00 -4.26 13.31
C ASP A 106 -0.87 -3.22 14.03
N PRO A 107 -1.97 -3.65 14.70
CA PRO A 107 -2.84 -2.74 15.44
C PRO A 107 -2.01 -1.94 16.46
N ILE A 108 -2.38 -0.68 16.66
CA ILE A 108 -1.79 0.13 17.72
C ILE A 108 -2.23 -0.54 19.03
N PRO A 109 -1.29 -0.95 19.92
CA PRO A 109 -1.68 -1.44 21.23
C PRO A 109 -2.52 -0.36 21.89
N ASP A 110 -3.75 -0.69 22.28
CA ASP A 110 -4.53 0.20 23.14
C ASP A 110 -3.68 0.42 24.39
N GLY A 111 -3.09 1.62 24.54
CA GLY A 111 -2.40 2.00 25.76
C GLY A 111 -3.37 1.80 26.91
N ILE A 112 -2.96 1.02 27.91
CA ILE A 112 -3.66 0.70 29.17
C ILE A 112 -5.13 1.07 29.09
N GLN A 113 -5.95 0.19 28.49
CA GLN A 113 -7.40 0.30 28.66
C GLN A 113 -7.65 0.48 30.16
N SER A 114 -8.36 1.55 30.52
CA SER A 114 -8.71 1.79 31.90
C SER A 114 -9.32 0.51 32.46
N ILE A 115 -8.79 0.08 33.60
CA ILE A 115 -9.11 -1.17 34.32
C ILE A 115 -10.62 -1.28 34.65
N GLU A 116 -11.41 -0.26 34.32
CA GLU A 116 -12.86 -0.18 34.51
C GLU A 116 -13.69 -0.84 33.39
N SER A 117 -13.07 -1.39 32.34
CA SER A 117 -13.78 -2.14 31.29
C SER A 117 -13.80 -3.65 31.59
N THR A 118 -14.54 -4.04 32.61
CA THR A 118 -14.68 -5.43 33.06
C THR A 118 -15.32 -6.36 31.99
N GLU A 119 -14.64 -7.50 31.79
CA GLU A 119 -15.21 -8.88 31.85
C GLU A 119 -15.82 -9.59 30.63
N ILE A 120 -15.70 -9.08 29.40
CA ILE A 120 -15.91 -9.92 28.21
C ILE A 120 -14.78 -9.67 27.21
N MET A 121 -13.89 -10.66 27.10
CA MET A 121 -12.80 -10.66 26.13
C MET A 121 -13.05 -11.77 25.11
N GLU A 122 -12.74 -11.48 23.85
CA GLU A 122 -12.80 -12.49 22.82
C GLU A 122 -11.82 -13.65 23.11
N SER A 123 -12.17 -14.87 22.68
CA SER A 123 -11.32 -16.04 22.91
C SER A 123 -9.94 -15.85 22.27
N LYS A 124 -8.88 -16.28 22.97
CA LYS A 124 -7.51 -16.30 22.42
C LYS A 124 -7.40 -17.14 21.16
N ASP A 125 -8.30 -18.10 20.97
CA ASP A 125 -8.35 -19.02 19.83
C ASP A 125 -9.13 -18.46 18.63
N GLN A 126 -9.66 -17.24 18.71
CA GLN A 126 -10.37 -16.65 17.58
C GLN A 126 -9.39 -16.32 16.43
N PRO A 127 -9.82 -16.41 15.17
CA PRO A 127 -8.97 -16.04 14.05
C PRO A 127 -8.63 -14.54 14.02
N ILE A 128 -7.34 -14.21 14.08
CA ILE A 128 -6.84 -12.83 14.07
C ILE A 128 -6.17 -12.55 12.71
N VAL A 129 -6.68 -11.54 11.99
CA VAL A 129 -6.15 -11.10 10.69
C VAL A 129 -5.18 -9.94 10.90
N MET A 130 -3.98 -10.05 10.34
CA MET A 130 -2.99 -8.97 10.30
C MET A 130 -2.63 -8.66 8.86
N ARG A 131 -2.50 -7.37 8.54
CA ARG A 131 -2.21 -6.86 7.20
C ARG A 131 -0.78 -6.34 7.16
N ARG A 132 0.03 -6.84 6.22
CA ARG A 132 1.41 -6.38 6.03
C ARG A 132 1.71 -6.16 4.55
N ASN A 133 2.62 -5.23 4.29
CA ASN A 133 3.15 -5.03 2.95
C ASN A 133 4.61 -5.47 2.92
N THR A 134 5.01 -6.03 1.78
CA THR A 134 6.41 -6.19 1.41
C THR A 134 6.68 -5.34 0.18
N ARG A 135 7.91 -5.41 -0.33
CA ARG A 135 8.30 -4.70 -1.55
C ARG A 135 7.50 -5.14 -2.77
N VAL A 136 7.12 -6.42 -2.84
CA VAL A 136 6.51 -7.02 -4.04
C VAL A 136 5.12 -7.62 -3.78
N ASN A 137 4.75 -7.85 -2.52
CA ASN A 137 3.49 -8.49 -2.17
C ASN A 137 2.70 -7.67 -1.15
N LEU A 138 1.40 -7.87 -1.21
CA LEU A 138 0.41 -7.52 -0.23
C LEU A 138 0.09 -8.78 0.57
N GLU A 139 0.33 -8.80 1.88
CA GLU A 139 0.17 -10.00 2.72
C GLU A 139 -0.96 -9.87 3.74
N TRP A 140 -1.70 -10.97 3.95
CA TRP A 140 -2.60 -11.16 5.08
C TRP A 140 -2.15 -12.40 5.84
N ARG A 141 -1.94 -12.25 7.13
CA ARG A 141 -1.62 -13.35 8.04
C ARG A 141 -2.80 -13.57 8.96
N ILE A 142 -3.37 -14.77 8.92
CA ILE A 142 -4.54 -15.12 9.72
C ILE A 142 -4.14 -16.25 10.65
N ARG A 143 -3.98 -15.91 11.92
CA ARG A 143 -3.63 -16.87 12.99
C ARG A 143 -4.88 -17.61 13.48
N ASN A 144 -4.66 -18.66 14.26
CA ASN A 144 -5.70 -19.49 14.87
C ASN A 144 -6.65 -20.12 13.85
N LEU A 145 -6.08 -20.56 12.73
CA LEU A 145 -6.76 -21.28 11.67
C LEU A 145 -6.27 -22.74 11.69
N PRO A 146 -6.98 -23.67 12.34
CA PRO A 146 -6.44 -25.00 12.66
C PRO A 146 -6.59 -26.03 11.53
N TYR A 147 -7.40 -25.74 10.51
CA TYR A 147 -7.64 -26.67 9.41
C TYR A 147 -6.44 -26.70 8.46
N PRO A 148 -6.20 -27.82 7.75
CA PRO A 148 -5.14 -27.90 6.77
C PRO A 148 -5.48 -27.07 5.51
N ILE A 149 -4.46 -26.79 4.68
CA ILE A 149 -4.57 -25.81 3.59
C ILE A 149 -5.71 -26.12 2.61
N GLU A 150 -5.93 -27.40 2.31
CA GLU A 150 -6.96 -27.90 1.40
C GLU A 150 -8.41 -27.61 1.86
N THR A 151 -8.59 -27.29 3.14
CA THR A 151 -9.91 -26.88 3.67
C THR A 151 -10.26 -25.45 3.27
N TYR A 152 -9.26 -24.62 2.96
CA TYR A 152 -9.46 -23.21 2.62
C TYR A 152 -9.66 -23.00 1.13
N CYS A 153 -10.67 -22.20 0.79
CA CYS A 153 -10.98 -21.74 -0.54
C CYS A 153 -10.70 -20.24 -0.60
N ILE A 154 -9.75 -19.83 -1.45
CA ILE A 154 -9.30 -18.44 -1.58
C ILE A 154 -9.58 -17.96 -3.00
N LYS A 155 -10.49 -17.01 -3.14
CA LYS A 155 -10.95 -16.51 -4.44
C LYS A 155 -10.93 -14.98 -4.50
N GLY A 156 -10.39 -14.42 -5.56
CA GLY A 156 -10.54 -13.01 -5.88
C GLY A 156 -11.97 -12.71 -6.34
N ASN A 157 -12.63 -11.73 -5.72
CA ASN A 157 -13.96 -11.26 -6.10
C ASN A 157 -13.86 -9.81 -6.59
N ASN A 158 -14.14 -9.61 -7.88
CA ASN A 158 -14.07 -8.31 -8.54
C ASN A 158 -15.31 -7.43 -8.34
N GLU A 159 -16.46 -8.00 -7.96
CA GLU A 159 -17.68 -7.26 -7.65
C GLU A 159 -17.53 -6.56 -6.30
N GLU A 160 -17.07 -7.31 -5.29
CA GLU A 160 -16.87 -6.82 -3.93
C GLU A 160 -15.48 -6.21 -3.68
N LYS A 161 -14.60 -6.23 -4.69
CA LYS A 161 -13.21 -5.72 -4.64
C LYS A 161 -12.43 -6.28 -3.44
N CYS A 162 -12.53 -7.59 -3.20
CA CYS A 162 -11.85 -8.27 -2.10
C CYS A 162 -11.38 -9.68 -2.47
N ILE A 163 -10.50 -10.24 -1.66
CA ILE A 163 -10.24 -11.69 -1.65
C ILE A 163 -11.20 -12.32 -0.64
N ILE A 164 -11.98 -13.28 -1.09
CA ILE A 164 -12.86 -14.09 -0.27
C ILE A 164 -12.09 -15.32 0.19
N LEU A 165 -11.99 -15.47 1.50
CA LEU A 165 -11.51 -16.67 2.17
C LEU A 165 -12.71 -17.39 2.79
N SER A 166 -12.92 -18.64 2.43
CA SER A 166 -13.94 -19.50 3.03
C SER A 166 -13.39 -20.89 3.32
N THR A 167 -14.09 -21.67 4.14
CA THR A 167 -13.77 -23.09 4.36
C THR A 167 -14.83 -24.01 3.75
N THR A 168 -14.43 -25.20 3.33
CA THR A 168 -15.34 -26.23 2.80
C THR A 168 -16.40 -26.66 3.82
N ASN A 169 -16.02 -26.70 5.10
CA ASN A 169 -16.92 -26.98 6.23
C ASN A 169 -17.78 -25.78 6.68
N LYS A 170 -17.68 -24.63 6.00
CA LYS A 170 -18.43 -23.38 6.29
C LYS A 170 -18.21 -22.78 7.69
N LYS A 171 -17.18 -23.21 8.42
CA LYS A 171 -16.86 -22.68 9.75
C LYS A 171 -16.16 -21.33 9.74
N TYR A 172 -15.55 -20.94 8.62
CA TYR A 172 -14.86 -19.67 8.51
C TYR A 172 -15.14 -18.99 7.18
N TYR A 173 -15.40 -17.69 7.25
CA TYR A 173 -15.61 -16.82 6.10
C TYR A 173 -15.04 -15.44 6.40
N LYS A 174 -14.21 -14.89 5.50
CA LYS A 174 -13.64 -13.55 5.64
C LYS A 174 -13.47 -12.89 4.28
N LYS A 175 -13.84 -11.61 4.21
CA LYS A 175 -13.56 -10.73 3.08
C LYS A 175 -12.31 -9.90 3.39
N LEU A 176 -11.28 -10.05 2.58
CA LEU A 176 -10.01 -9.33 2.70
C LEU A 176 -9.99 -8.23 1.64
N LYS A 177 -10.32 -7.01 2.06
CA LYS A 177 -10.34 -5.85 1.16
C LYS A 177 -8.93 -5.54 0.65
N ILE A 178 -8.84 -5.06 -0.60
CA ILE A 178 -7.58 -4.57 -1.20
C ILE A 178 -7.76 -3.10 -1.63
N PRO A 179 -7.71 -2.15 -0.68
CA PRO A 179 -7.91 -0.74 -0.99
C PRO A 179 -6.96 -0.22 -2.08
N GLU A 180 -5.74 -0.74 -2.15
CA GLU A 180 -4.72 -0.34 -3.11
C GLU A 180 -5.17 -0.55 -4.56
N LEU A 181 -5.80 -1.69 -4.87
CA LEU A 181 -6.31 -1.97 -6.21
C LEU A 181 -7.55 -1.11 -6.51
N THR A 182 -8.44 -0.96 -5.53
CA THR A 182 -9.63 -0.10 -5.67
C THR A 182 -9.25 1.34 -5.96
N ARG A 183 -8.25 1.89 -5.25
CA ARG A 183 -7.72 3.25 -5.46
C ARG A 183 -7.13 3.44 -6.85
N LEU A 184 -6.52 2.40 -7.41
CA LEU A 184 -5.95 2.40 -8.75
C LEU A 184 -6.95 2.00 -9.85
N GLY A 185 -8.18 1.62 -9.49
CA GLY A 185 -9.17 1.11 -10.44
C GLY A 185 -8.80 -0.24 -11.06
N LEU A 186 -7.96 -1.02 -10.40
CA LEU A 186 -7.49 -2.32 -10.90
C LEU A 186 -8.40 -3.47 -10.49
N SER A 187 -8.52 -4.45 -11.38
CA SER A 187 -9.21 -5.70 -11.09
C SER A 187 -8.29 -6.65 -10.32
N ILE A 188 -8.92 -7.49 -9.50
CA ILE A 188 -8.25 -8.55 -8.75
C ILE A 188 -8.04 -9.74 -9.70
N GLU A 189 -6.79 -10.16 -9.83
CA GLU A 189 -6.41 -11.31 -10.64
C GLU A 189 -6.12 -12.52 -9.76
N GLN A 190 -6.85 -13.62 -9.99
CA GLN A 190 -6.67 -14.85 -9.23
C GLN A 190 -5.23 -15.40 -9.32
N ALA A 191 -4.57 -15.23 -10.47
CA ALA A 191 -3.21 -15.71 -10.72
C ALA A 191 -2.15 -15.03 -9.81
N ASN A 192 -2.44 -13.84 -9.29
CA ASN A 192 -1.55 -13.12 -8.39
C ASN A 192 -1.73 -13.53 -6.92
N ILE A 193 -2.73 -14.37 -6.61
CA ILE A 193 -2.99 -14.85 -5.25
C ILE A 193 -2.18 -16.13 -5.00
N GLN A 194 -1.41 -16.12 -3.93
CA GLN A 194 -0.69 -17.28 -3.42
C GLN A 194 -1.03 -17.48 -1.94
N SER A 195 -1.00 -18.72 -1.47
CA SER A 195 -1.28 -19.03 -0.08
C SER A 195 -0.42 -20.16 0.45
N SER A 196 -0.08 -20.07 1.73
CA SER A 196 0.57 -21.13 2.48
C SER A 196 -0.03 -21.22 3.88
N HIS A 197 0.01 -22.41 4.48
CA HIS A 197 -0.51 -22.64 5.82
C HIS A 197 0.51 -23.42 6.63
N LYS A 198 0.85 -22.90 7.82
CA LYS A 198 1.76 -23.57 8.76
C LYS A 198 1.50 -23.05 10.17
N TYR A 199 1.64 -23.91 11.17
CA TYR A 199 1.51 -23.52 12.59
C TYR A 199 0.22 -22.75 12.89
N ASN A 200 -0.92 -23.30 12.45
CA ASN A 200 -2.26 -22.70 12.58
C ASN A 200 -2.36 -21.27 12.03
N THR A 201 -1.52 -20.93 11.06
CA THR A 201 -1.47 -19.60 10.46
C THR A 201 -1.56 -19.74 8.94
N LEU A 202 -2.61 -19.15 8.37
CA LEU A 202 -2.77 -19.00 6.93
C LEU A 202 -2.11 -17.68 6.49
N ILE A 203 -1.20 -17.75 5.54
CA ILE A 203 -0.58 -16.59 4.91
C ILE A 203 -1.13 -16.51 3.49
N ILE A 204 -1.80 -15.41 3.16
CA ILE A 204 -2.28 -15.10 1.82
C ILE A 204 -1.44 -13.94 1.30
N MET A 205 -0.86 -14.12 0.13
CA MET A 205 -0.06 -13.11 -0.55
C MET A 205 -0.75 -12.75 -1.87
N TYR A 206 -0.78 -11.47 -2.18
CA TYR A 206 -1.17 -10.96 -3.49
C TYR A 206 0.01 -10.23 -4.11
N LYS A 207 0.49 -10.73 -5.26
CA LYS A 207 1.59 -10.10 -6.00
C LYS A 207 1.14 -8.74 -6.52
N LYS A 208 1.91 -7.69 -6.18
CA LYS A 208 1.58 -6.32 -6.60
C LYS A 208 1.67 -6.20 -8.13
N PRO A 209 0.65 -5.64 -8.81
CA PRO A 209 0.75 -5.32 -10.23
C PRO A 209 1.77 -4.18 -10.42
N GLN A 210 2.37 -4.12 -11.61
CA GLN A 210 3.43 -3.16 -11.92
C GLN A 210 3.00 -1.71 -11.65
N GLN A 211 1.76 -1.36 -12.01
CA GLN A 211 1.19 -0.03 -11.76
C GLN A 211 1.17 0.36 -10.28
N LEU A 212 0.96 -0.60 -9.37
CA LEU A 212 1.01 -0.32 -7.92
C LEU A 212 2.45 -0.11 -7.45
N LEU A 213 3.40 -0.90 -7.96
CA LEU A 213 4.83 -0.74 -7.64
C LEU A 213 5.35 0.62 -8.11
N ASP A 214 4.97 1.04 -9.33
CA ASP A 214 5.37 2.32 -9.89
C ASP A 214 4.75 3.48 -9.11
N MET A 215 3.47 3.37 -8.74
CA MET A 215 2.80 4.38 -7.91
C MET A 215 3.45 4.50 -6.54
N GLU A 216 3.74 3.39 -5.85
CA GLU A 216 4.43 3.40 -4.55
C GLU A 216 5.81 4.05 -4.64
N LYS A 217 6.56 3.73 -5.70
CA LYS A 217 7.90 4.30 -5.95
C LYS A 217 7.83 5.80 -6.22
N ASP A 218 6.98 6.23 -7.15
CA ASP A 218 6.79 7.66 -7.47
C ASP A 218 6.30 8.42 -6.23
N TRP A 219 5.38 7.83 -5.45
CA TRP A 219 4.88 8.45 -4.23
C TRP A 219 5.96 8.66 -3.17
N TYR A 220 6.82 7.66 -2.96
CA TYR A 220 7.95 7.81 -2.04
C TYR A 220 8.89 8.96 -2.45
N GLN A 221 9.13 9.12 -3.76
CA GLN A 221 9.92 10.25 -4.28
C GLN A 221 9.23 11.61 -4.05
N GLU A 222 7.91 11.67 -4.09
CA GLU A 222 7.17 12.88 -3.71
C GLU A 222 7.33 13.18 -2.22
N LEU A 223 7.31 12.15 -1.36
CA LEU A 223 7.53 12.31 0.07
C LEU A 223 8.93 12.84 0.39
N ASP A 224 9.98 12.46 -0.36
CA ASP A 224 11.33 12.99 -0.18
C ASP A 224 11.44 14.52 -0.32
N LYS A 225 10.48 15.16 -0.98
CA LYS A 225 10.38 16.62 -1.10
C LYS A 225 9.88 17.27 0.20
N VAL A 226 9.18 16.52 1.05
CA VAL A 226 8.67 16.98 2.35
C VAL A 226 9.80 16.97 3.37
N LYS A 227 10.24 18.17 3.77
CA LYS A 227 11.30 18.32 4.77
C LYS A 227 10.82 17.79 6.14
N PRO A 228 11.68 17.07 6.89
CA PRO A 228 11.36 16.66 8.23
C PRO A 228 11.27 17.88 9.16
N VAL A 229 10.30 17.87 10.06
CA VAL A 229 10.24 18.84 11.16
C VAL A 229 11.45 18.58 12.04
N LYS A 230 12.29 19.61 12.25
CA LYS A 230 13.41 19.54 13.19
C LYS A 230 12.82 19.52 14.60
N ASP A 231 13.36 18.65 15.46
CA ASP A 231 12.92 18.46 16.84
C ASP A 231 12.56 19.78 17.52
N ILE A 232 11.35 19.85 18.06
CA ILE A 232 10.97 20.90 19.01
C ILE A 232 11.90 20.72 20.21
N PRO A 233 12.64 21.76 20.66
CA PRO A 233 13.44 21.66 21.87
C PRO A 233 12.55 21.18 23.00
N ASN A 234 12.96 20.09 23.63
CA ASN A 234 12.26 19.47 24.74
C ASN A 234 12.39 20.39 25.97
N GLU A 235 11.69 21.54 25.99
CA GLU A 235 11.54 22.38 27.18
C GLU A 235 10.44 21.80 28.09
N CYS A 236 10.64 20.56 28.52
CA CYS A 236 9.90 20.03 29.65
C CYS A 236 10.60 20.56 30.92
N LYS A 237 10.23 21.77 31.35
CA LYS A 237 10.59 22.26 32.70
C LYS A 237 9.69 21.54 33.69
N THR A 238 10.24 20.55 34.38
CA THR A 238 9.67 20.01 35.61
C THR A 238 9.59 21.15 36.63
N GLN A 239 8.36 21.42 37.08
CA GLN A 239 8.08 22.25 38.26
C GLN A 239 8.04 21.37 39.50
#